data_AF-A0A4Y7PDM5-F1
#
_entry.id   AF-A0A4Y7PDM5-F1
#
_cell.length_a   1.000
_cell.length_b   1.000
_cell.length_c   1.000
_cell.angle_alpha   90.00
_cell.angle_beta   90.00
_cell.angle_gamma   90.00
#
_symmetry.space_group_name_H-M   'P 1'
#
loop_
_entity.id
_entity.type
_entity.pdbx_description
1 polymer ?
#
loop_
_entity_poly.entity_id
_entity_poly.type
_entity_poly.pdbx_seq_one_letter_code
_entity_poly.pdbx_strand_id
1 'polypeptide(L)' 'LVEWKKMVSDWNLDKKKPNPYRLPDSGMSTADIRLALAEEEAEDVSGTVAVSVDTTPAVMVSLALEVEELQ' A
#
# COMPACT_ATOMS: atom_id res chain seq x y z
N LEU A 1 5.90 6.25 -16.29
CA LEU A 1 7.03 5.46 -16.87
C LEU A 1 8.25 6.31 -17.26
N VAL A 2 8.08 7.44 -17.96
CA VAL A 2 9.20 8.29 -18.40
C VAL A 2 9.99 8.87 -17.21
N GLU A 3 9.28 9.33 -16.18
CA GLU A 3 9.88 9.89 -14.96
C GLU A 3 10.75 8.87 -14.21
N TRP A 4 10.21 7.68 -13.94
CA TRP A 4 10.95 6.61 -13.27
C TRP A 4 12.22 6.20 -14.04
N LYS A 5 12.13 6.07 -15.38
CA LYS A 5 13.31 5.76 -16.22
C LYS A 5 14.40 6.82 -16.08
N LYS A 6 14.01 8.10 -16.04
CA LYS A 6 14.95 9.19 -15.80
C LYS A 6 15.61 9.09 -14.43
N MET A 7 14.83 8.81 -13.37
CA MET A 7 15.38 8.61 -12.03
C MET A 7 16.35 7.42 -11.96
N VAL A 8 16.08 6.33 -12.69
CA VAL A 8 17.00 5.17 -12.80
C VAL A 8 18.31 5.56 -13.49
N SER A 9 18.24 6.26 -14.63
CA SER A 9 19.44 6.75 -15.31
C SER A 9 20.25 7.68 -14.41
N ASP A 10 19.58 8.59 -13.70
CA ASP A 10 20.18 9.54 -12.78
C ASP A 10 20.87 8.84 -11.59
N TRP A 11 20.21 7.85 -10.97
CA TRP A 11 20.76 7.05 -9.87
C TRP A 11 21.89 6.10 -10.30
N ASN A 12 21.86 5.63 -11.55
CA ASN A 12 22.95 4.81 -12.09
C ASN A 12 24.21 5.64 -12.35
N LEU A 13 24.04 6.90 -12.73
CA LEU A 13 25.15 7.83 -12.97
C LEU A 13 25.71 8.42 -11.66
N ASP A 14 24.85 8.67 -10.67
CA ASP A 14 25.24 9.21 -9.37
C ASP A 14 24.45 8.58 -8.22
N LYS A 15 25.15 7.86 -7.33
CA LYS A 15 24.58 7.22 -6.14
C LYS A 15 24.22 8.20 -5.01
N LYS A 16 24.45 9.50 -5.20
CA LYS A 16 23.98 10.56 -4.28
C LYS A 16 22.58 11.09 -4.64
N LYS A 17 22.06 10.79 -5.83
CA LYS A 17 20.71 11.20 -6.23
C LYS A 17 19.64 10.37 -5.49
N PRO A 18 18.35 10.75 -5.52
CA PRO A 18 17.30 9.93 -4.89
C PRO A 18 17.24 8.52 -5.50
N ASN A 19 17.19 7.49 -4.65
CA ASN A 19 17.10 6.11 -5.10
C ASN A 19 15.68 5.78 -5.61
N PRO A 20 15.49 5.50 -6.92
CA PRO A 20 14.18 5.22 -7.50
C PRO A 20 13.59 3.86 -7.09
N TYR A 21 14.38 3.02 -6.44
CA TYR A 21 13.95 1.72 -5.91
C TYR A 21 13.58 1.80 -4.43
N ARG A 22 13.89 2.91 -3.75
CA ARG A 22 13.44 3.12 -2.39
C ARG A 22 11.97 3.54 -2.45
N LEU A 23 11.12 2.84 -1.70
CA LEU A 23 9.74 3.25 -1.51
C LEU A 23 9.71 4.65 -0.87
N PRO A 24 8.92 5.60 -1.40
CA PRO A 24 8.73 6.87 -0.73
C PRO A 24 8.12 6.63 0.65
N ASP A 25 8.52 7.44 1.63
CA ASP A 25 7.88 7.44 2.93
C ASP A 25 6.44 7.94 2.73
N SER A 26 5.46 7.06 2.92
CA SER A 26 4.05 7.38 2.77
C SER A 26 3.54 8.25 3.91
N GLY A 27 4.28 8.35 5.03
CA GLY A 27 3.83 8.99 6.25
C GLY A 27 2.64 8.29 6.91
N MET A 28 2.18 7.16 6.36
CA MET A 28 1.08 6.35 6.88
C MET A 28 1.63 5.08 7.51
N SER A 29 1.26 4.85 8.75
CA SER A 29 1.50 3.59 9.43
C SER A 29 0.51 2.51 8.96
N THR A 30 0.82 1.25 9.24
CA THR A 30 -0.12 0.13 9.02
C THR A 30 -1.41 0.30 9.82
N ALA A 31 -1.35 0.97 10.97
CA ALA A 31 -2.53 1.32 11.76
C ALA A 31 -3.43 2.34 11.04
N ASP A 32 -2.84 3.34 10.38
CA ASP A 32 -3.59 4.33 9.60
C ASP A 32 -4.30 3.68 8.40
N ILE A 33 -3.63 2.73 7.74
CA ILE A 33 -4.21 1.96 6.63
C ILE A 33 -5.37 1.09 7.13
N ARG A 34 -5.18 0.36 8.24
CA ARG A 34 -6.24 -0.46 8.84
C ARG A 34 -7.45 0.38 9.27
N LEU A 35 -7.22 1.57 9.80
CA LEU A 35 -8.28 2.50 10.17
C LEU A 35 -9.09 2.94 8.95
N ALA A 36 -8.42 3.39 7.89
CA ALA A 36 -9.08 3.84 6.67
C ALA A 36 -9.93 2.72 6.02
N LEU A 37 -9.42 1.48 5.99
CA LEU A 37 -10.16 0.34 5.47
C LEU A 37 -11.38 -0.02 6.33
N ALA A 38 -11.26 0.09 7.66
CA ALA A 38 -12.38 -0.15 8.56
C ALA A 38 -13.48 0.92 8.45
N GLU A 39 -13.10 2.18 8.20
CA GLU A 39 -14.03 3.27 7.94
C GLU A 39 -14.77 3.06 6.60
N GLU A 40 -14.05 2.74 5.52
CA GLU A 40 -14.63 2.44 4.20
C GLU A 40 -15.62 1.27 4.26
N GLU A 41 -15.24 0.17 4.93
CA GLU A 41 -16.12 -0.99 5.09
C GLU A 41 -17.36 -0.67 5.92
N ALA A 42 -17.25 0.19 6.94
CA ALA A 42 -18.40 0.63 7.73
C ALA A 42 -19.38 1.48 6.90
N GLU A 43 -18.86 2.28 5.96
CA GLU A 43 -19.68 3.03 5.00
C GLU A 43 -20.36 2.09 3.98
N ASP A 44 -19.65 1.07 3.48
CA ASP A 44 -20.18 0.11 2.50
C ASP A 44 -21.29 -0.80 3.05
N VAL A 45 -21.30 -1.11 4.35
CA VAL A 45 -22.40 -1.84 5.00
C VAL A 45 -23.73 -1.06 4.94
N SER A 46 -23.68 0.27 4.71
CA SER A 46 -24.88 1.08 4.47
C SER A 46 -25.39 0.98 3.02
N GLY A 47 -24.58 0.44 2.10
CA GLY A 47 -24.90 0.21 0.69
C GLY A 47 -25.35 -1.22 0.39
N THR A 48 -26.13 -1.39 -0.68
CA THR A 48 -26.77 -2.66 -1.10
C THR A 48 -25.82 -3.76 -1.61
N VAL A 49 -24.50 -3.63 -1.42
CA VAL A 49 -23.53 -4.62 -1.90
C VAL A 49 -23.15 -5.54 -0.75
N ALA A 50 -23.64 -6.78 -0.77
CA ALA A 50 -23.22 -7.81 0.15
C ALA A 50 -21.80 -8.26 -0.19
N VAL A 51 -20.80 -7.66 0.46
CA VAL A 51 -19.42 -8.14 0.43
C VAL A 51 -19.30 -9.30 1.42
N SER A 52 -18.79 -10.45 0.97
CA SER A 52 -18.43 -11.54 1.88
C SER A 52 -17.31 -11.09 2.80
N VAL A 53 -17.48 -11.30 4.11
CA VAL A 53 -16.49 -10.95 5.15
C VAL A 53 -15.10 -11.52 4.83
N ASP A 54 -15.04 -12.65 4.16
CA ASP A 54 -13.78 -13.35 3.84
C ASP A 54 -13.01 -12.73 2.66
N THR A 55 -13.61 -11.77 1.95
CA THR A 55 -13.05 -11.18 0.71
C THR A 55 -12.94 -9.66 0.78
N THR A 56 -13.02 -9.07 1.97
CA THR A 56 -12.91 -7.62 2.08
C THR A 56 -11.47 -7.15 1.88
N PRO A 57 -11.26 -5.90 1.43
CA PRO A 57 -9.94 -5.31 1.33
C PRO A 57 -9.15 -5.36 2.65
N ALA A 58 -9.79 -5.12 3.81
CA ALA A 58 -9.11 -5.19 5.11
C ALA A 58 -8.57 -6.59 5.43
N VAL A 59 -9.34 -7.64 5.11
CA VAL A 59 -8.92 -9.03 5.31
C VAL A 59 -7.74 -9.37 4.40
N MET A 60 -7.79 -8.98 3.13
CA MET A 60 -6.73 -9.28 2.18
C MET A 60 -5.41 -8.54 2.51
N VAL A 61 -5.50 -7.27 2.91
CA VAL A 61 -4.33 -6.48 3.35
C VAL A 61 -3.73 -7.05 4.64
N SER A 62 -4.57 -7.46 5.60
CA SER A 62 -4.09 -8.06 6.85
C SER A 62 -3.35 -9.38 6.59
N LEU A 63 -3.90 -10.25 5.74
CA LEU A 63 -3.24 -11.49 5.34
C LEU A 63 -1.92 -11.24 4.62
N ALA A 64 -1.86 -10.24 3.73
CA ALA A 64 -0.63 -9.89 3.03
C ALA A 64 0.48 -9.44 4.02
N LEU A 65 0.14 -8.61 5.00
CA LEU A 65 1.08 -8.17 6.04
C LEU A 65 1.56 -9.34 6.91
N GLU A 66 0.66 -10.24 7.31
CA GLU A 66 1.03 -11.45 8.07
C GLU A 66 2.01 -12.33 7.29
N VAL A 67 1.82 -12.45 5.96
CA VAL A 67 2.75 -13.19 5.11
C VAL A 67 4.10 -12.49 5.01
N GLU A 68 4.14 -11.15 4.90
CA GLU A 68 5.39 -10.38 4.89
C GLU A 68 6.17 -10.51 6.21
N GLU A 69 5.50 -10.56 7.37
CA GLU A 69 6.15 -10.77 8.67
C GLU A 69 6.81 -12.16 8.81
N LEU A 70 6.40 -13.14 7.99
CA LEU A 70 6.92 -14.51 8.01
C LEU A 70 8.11 -14.72 7.05
N GLN A 71 8.51 -13.73 6.25
CA GLN A 71 9.61 -13.81 5.27
C GLN A 71 10.91 -13.17 5.79
#